data_AF-A0A1F7AM81-F1
#
_entry.id   AF-A0A1F7AM81-F1
#
_cell.length_a   1.000
_cell.length_b   1.000
_cell.length_c   1.000
_cell.angle_alpha   90.00
_cell.angle_beta   90.00
_cell.angle_gamma   90.00
#
_symmetry.space_group_name_H-M   'P 1'
#
loop_
_entity.id
_entity.type
_entity.pdbx_description
1 polymer ?
#
loop_
_entity_poly.entity_id
_entity_poly.type
_entity_poly.pdbx_seq_one_letter_code
_entity_poly.pdbx_strand_id
1 'polypeptide(L)' 'MKLPLPRLCPEERHKQRSSTRNPFQLWERTCSKTGKPVSTSYAPQQPEKIVSEEAFLEEMD' A
#
# COMPACT_ATOMS: atom_id res chain seq x y z
N MET A 1 2.61 21.72 -26.66
CA MET A 1 2.04 20.74 -25.72
C MET A 1 0.52 20.85 -25.74
N LYS A 2 -0.20 19.79 -26.11
CA LYS A 2 -1.67 19.71 -26.06
C LYS A 2 -2.08 18.88 -24.85
N LEU A 3 -1.88 19.39 -23.62
CA LEU A 3 -2.46 18.75 -22.45
C LEU A 3 -3.90 19.24 -22.25
N PRO A 4 -4.87 18.35 -22.02
CA PRO A 4 -6.23 18.76 -21.75
C PRO A 4 -6.29 19.54 -20.44
N LEU A 5 -7.17 20.54 -20.39
CA LEU A 5 -7.43 21.27 -19.16
C LEU A 5 -8.01 20.32 -18.11
N PRO A 6 -7.61 20.45 -16.84
CA PRO A 6 -8.14 19.59 -15.79
C PRO A 6 -9.65 19.77 -15.65
N ARG A 7 -10.38 18.64 -15.62
CA ARG A 7 -11.85 18.64 -15.46
C ARG A 7 -12.30 18.84 -14.02
N LEU A 8 -11.41 18.60 -13.05
CA LEU A 8 -11.68 18.65 -11.62
C LEU A 8 -10.90 19.78 -10.96
N CYS A 9 -11.49 20.34 -9.91
CA CYS A 9 -10.85 21.38 -9.13
C CYS A 9 -9.56 20.85 -8.45
N PRO A 10 -8.64 21.73 -8.05
CA PRO A 10 -7.39 21.30 -7.41
C PRO A 10 -7.60 20.40 -6.18
N GLU A 11 -8.62 20.68 -5.36
CA GLU A 11 -8.92 19.90 -4.16
C GLU A 11 -9.45 18.50 -4.47
N GLU A 12 -10.38 18.37 -5.41
CA GLU A 12 -10.92 17.07 -5.84
C GLU A 12 -9.80 16.19 -6.41
N ARG A 13 -8.93 16.79 -7.22
CA ARG A 13 -7.77 16.09 -7.78
C ARG A 13 -6.81 15.64 -6.68
N HIS A 14 -6.61 16.46 -5.65
CA HIS A 14 -5.81 16.08 -4.50
C HIS A 14 -6.44 14.92 -3.74
N LYS A 15 -7.75 14.98 -3.44
CA LYS A 15 -8.50 13.89 -2.78
C LYS A 15 -8.41 12.58 -3.56
N GLN A 16 -8.58 12.62 -4.87
CA GLN A 16 -8.43 11.43 -5.72
C GLN A 16 -7.02 10.84 -5.67
N ARG A 17 -5.98 11.68 -5.75
CA ARG A 17 -4.59 11.23 -5.60
C ARG A 17 -4.34 10.59 -4.24
N SER A 18 -4.87 11.17 -3.17
CA SER A 18 -4.75 10.61 -1.83
C SER A 18 -5.48 9.27 -1.71
N SER A 19 -6.65 9.12 -2.34
CA SER A 19 -7.41 7.85 -2.36
C SER A 19 -6.72 6.72 -3.14
N THR A 20 -5.86 7.04 -4.12
CA THR A 20 -5.09 6.02 -4.85
C THR A 20 -3.88 5.49 -4.07
N ARG A 21 -3.47 6.19 -3.01
CA ARG A 21 -2.31 5.80 -2.21
C ARG A 21 -2.78 5.01 -1.01
N ASN A 22 -1.89 4.16 -0.50
CA ASN A 22 -2.13 3.56 0.79
C ASN A 22 -2.27 4.67 1.86
N PRO A 23 -3.17 4.47 2.82
CA PRO A 23 -3.35 5.40 3.93
C PRO A 23 -2.04 5.59 4.71
N PHE A 24 -1.87 6.79 5.27
CA PHE A 24 -0.75 7.11 6.16
C PHE A 24 -0.95 6.53 7.57
N GLN A 25 -1.25 5.24 7.63
CA GLN A 25 -1.42 4.49 8.86
C GLN A 25 -0.63 3.19 8.71
N LEU A 26 0.13 2.85 9.75
CA LEU A 26 0.81 1.56 9.84
C LEU A 26 0.03 0.65 10.77
N TRP A 27 -0.10 -0.60 10.36
CA TRP A 27 -0.68 -1.68 11.13
C TRP A 27 0.38 -2.72 11.45
N GLU A 28 0.30 -3.24 12.66
CA GLU A 28 1.06 -4.42 13.05
C GLU A 28 0.34 -5.66 12.51
N ARG A 29 1.00 -6.38 11.60
CA ARG A 29 0.54 -7.68 11.08
C ARG A 29 1.67 -8.69 11.23
N THR A 30 1.35 -9.97 11.05
CA THR A 30 2.34 -11.05 11.08
C THR A 30 2.72 -11.48 9.67
N CYS A 31 3.99 -11.80 9.47
CA CYS A 31 4.45 -12.45 8.26
C CYS A 31 3.75 -13.81 8.12
N SER A 32 3.17 -14.06 6.95
CA SER A 32 2.42 -15.30 6.68
C SER A 32 3.30 -16.56 6.65
N LYS A 33 4.62 -16.40 6.45
CA LYS A 33 5.58 -17.50 6.39
C LYS A 33 6.32 -17.73 7.70
N THR A 34 6.88 -16.67 8.28
CA THR A 34 7.76 -16.76 9.45
C THR A 34 7.05 -16.42 10.76
N GLY A 35 5.84 -15.85 10.72
CA GLY A 35 5.11 -15.41 11.91
C GLY A 35 5.71 -14.19 12.62
N LYS A 36 6.81 -13.61 12.11
CA LYS A 36 7.45 -12.42 12.66
C LYS A 36 6.52 -11.21 12.57
N PRO A 37 6.56 -10.27 13.55
CA PRO A 37 5.81 -9.02 13.47
C PRO A 37 6.36 -8.13 12.34
N VAL A 38 5.47 -7.55 11.55
CA VAL A 38 5.78 -6.67 10.43
C VAL A 38 4.84 -5.45 10.47
N SER A 39 5.43 -4.27 10.36
CA SER A 39 4.68 -3.01 10.20
C SER A 39 4.37 -2.78 8.73
N THR A 40 3.09 -2.67 8.40
CA THR A 40 2.64 -2.51 7.00
C THR A 40 1.58 -1.44 6.85
N SER A 41 1.44 -0.89 5.65
CA SER A 41 0.35 0.04 5.29
C SER A 41 -0.90 -0.67 4.76
N TYR A 42 -0.95 -1.99 4.87
CA TYR A 42 -2.14 -2.78 4.53
C TYR A 42 -2.95 -3.08 5.77
N ALA A 43 -4.23 -2.75 5.73
CA ALA A 43 -5.14 -2.94 6.86
C ALA A 43 -5.34 -4.44 7.17
N PRO A 44 -5.60 -4.84 8.43
CA PRO A 44 -5.82 -6.24 8.80
C PRO A 44 -7.01 -6.89 8.08
N GLN A 45 -7.98 -6.08 7.65
CA GLN A 45 -9.16 -6.55 6.90
C GLN A 45 -8.84 -6.90 5.44
N GLN A 46 -7.68 -6.48 4.91
CA GLN A 46 -7.30 -6.79 3.53
C GLN A 46 -6.77 -8.23 3.42
N PRO A 47 -7.19 -8.99 2.38
CA PRO A 47 -6.85 -10.40 2.20
C PRO A 47 -5.41 -10.63 1.71
N GLU A 48 -4.63 -9.57 1.48
CA GLU A 48 -3.27 -9.68 0.95
C GLU A 48 -2.33 -10.39 1.94
N LYS A 49 -1.53 -11.32 1.40
CA LYS A 49 -0.48 -12.00 2.17
C LYS A 49 0.70 -11.06 2.36
N ILE A 50 1.11 -10.88 3.61
CA ILE A 50 2.28 -10.07 3.95
C ILE A 50 3.42 -11.01 4.28
N VAL A 51 4.56 -10.75 3.65
CA VAL A 51 5.79 -11.52 3.81
C VAL A 51 6.91 -10.58 4.23
N SER A 52 7.78 -11.06 5.11
CA SER A 52 9.01 -10.36 5.45
C SER A 52 10.00 -10.43 4.29
N GLU A 53 10.92 -9.47 4.19
CA GLU A 53 11.94 -9.39 3.15
C GLU A 53 12.73 -10.70 2.99
N GLU A 54 13.20 -11.29 4.10
CA GLU A 54 13.90 -12.59 4.12
C GLU A 54 13.11 -13.70 3.40
N ALA A 55 11.82 -13.81 3.70
CA ALA A 55 10.96 -14.88 3.20
C ALA A 55 10.45 -14.61 1.78
N PHE A 56 10.59 -13.37 1.31
CA PHE A 56 10.40 -13.00 -0.08
C PHE A 56 11.63 -13.39 -0.91
N LEU A 57 12.84 -13.10 -0.41
CA LEU A 57 14.10 -13.48 -1.08
C LEU A 57 14.23 -15.00 -1.23
N GLU A 58 13.95 -15.78 -0.18
CA GLU A 58 13.95 -17.25 -0.22
C GLU A 58 12.99 -17.87 -1.25
N GLU A 59 11.97 -17.14 -1.71
CA GLU A 59 11.01 -17.63 -2.71
C GLU A 59 11.35 -17.15 -4.13
N MET A 60 12.22 -16.15 -4.25
CA MET A 60 12.68 -15.64 -5.54
C MET A 60 13.95 -16.34 -6.05
N ASP A 61 14.70 -17.00 -5.16
CA ASP A 61 15.83 -17.87 -5.48
C ASP A 61 15.39 -19.30 -5.86
#